data_AF-A0A954XJ33-F1
#
_entry.id   AF-A0A954XJ33-F1
#
_cell.length_a   1.000
_cell.length_b   1.000
_cell.length_c   1.000
_cell.angle_alpha   90.00
_cell.angle_beta   90.00
_cell.angle_gamma   90.00
#
_symmetry.space_group_name_H-M   'P 1'
#
loop_
_entity.id
_entity.type
_entity.pdbx_description
1 polymer ?
#
loop_
_entity_poly.entity_id
_entity_poly.type
_entity_poly.pdbx_seq_one_letter_code
_entity_poly.pdbx_strand_id
1 'polypeptide(L)'
;MANRPHIRIIGDVHGRIAARPKRKERNVRDLFPRSPYSTRADRDRGRNYLQLIARSTYSIQVGDLGLDYDHLCDVDPAFHRVIAGNHDNLTNLTSHFLGDFGVHSIPLQSGSFDFFFIRGAQSLHIDRLTAGVNWWPDEELTETQVNAAMAHYDSVRPRLVISHDCPTEIVSLVASIAVTSEPSRSNSLLQSCFDMHAPSMWIFGHHHRNWSFHHQSGTNFVCVGQLAYFDFDDLGLPMFGVPR
;
A
#
# COMPACT_ATOMS: atom_id res chain seq x y z
N MET A 1 -2.26 22.02 20.44
CA MET A 1 -2.84 20.73 19.99
C MET A 1 -1.95 20.24 18.86
N ALA A 2 -1.48 18.99 18.89
CA ALA A 2 -0.66 18.49 17.78
C ALA A 2 -1.50 18.50 16.49
N ASN A 3 -0.92 18.96 15.38
CA ASN A 3 -1.59 18.98 14.08
C ASN A 3 -2.00 17.54 13.73
N ARG A 4 -3.31 17.26 13.74
CA ARG A 4 -3.86 15.98 13.30
C ARG A 4 -3.63 15.90 11.79
N PRO A 5 -3.08 14.79 11.25
CA PRO A 5 -2.96 14.64 9.80
C PRO A 5 -4.34 14.67 9.16
N HIS A 6 -4.44 15.35 8.03
CA HIS A 6 -5.67 15.39 7.27
C HIS A 6 -5.88 14.07 6.54
N ILE A 7 -4.84 13.57 5.88
CA ILE A 7 -4.86 12.30 5.15
C ILE A 7 -3.78 11.39 5.71
N ARG A 8 -4.12 10.13 5.95
CA ARG A 8 -3.17 9.09 6.34
C ARG A 8 -3.21 7.92 5.38
N ILE A 9 -2.06 7.55 4.84
CA ILE A 9 -1.88 6.32 4.08
C ILE A 9 -1.30 5.27 5.02
N ILE A 10 -1.92 4.10 5.11
CA ILE A 10 -1.59 3.02 6.01
C ILE A 10 -1.11 1.82 5.18
N GLY A 11 0.05 1.26 5.53
CA GLY A 11 0.57 0.05 4.90
C GLY A 11 -0.16 -1.20 5.37
N ASP A 12 0.33 -2.37 4.96
CA ASP A 12 -0.35 -3.66 5.13
C ASP A 12 -0.81 -3.96 6.56
N VAL A 13 -1.92 -4.69 6.73
CA VAL A 13 -2.47 -5.04 8.06
C VAL A 13 -2.44 -6.54 8.31
N HIS A 14 -2.72 -7.36 7.29
CA HIS A 14 -2.84 -8.82 7.34
C HIS A 14 -3.81 -9.30 8.43
N GLY A 15 -4.98 -8.66 8.53
CA GLY A 15 -5.99 -8.95 9.55
C GLY A 15 -5.56 -8.63 10.99
N ARG A 16 -4.44 -7.95 11.20
CA ARG A 16 -3.97 -7.53 12.54
C ARG A 16 -4.66 -6.23 12.98
N ILE A 17 -5.95 -6.33 13.25
CA ILE A 17 -6.77 -5.18 13.66
C ILE A 17 -6.42 -4.74 15.09
N ALA A 18 -6.19 -5.70 15.98
CA ALA A 18 -5.87 -5.48 17.38
C ALA A 18 -4.37 -5.55 17.68
N ALA A 19 -3.96 -4.80 18.71
CA ALA A 19 -2.61 -4.82 19.25
C ALA A 19 -2.25 -6.24 19.76
N ARG A 20 -1.12 -6.80 19.31
CA ARG A 20 -0.62 -8.07 19.87
C ARG A 20 0.03 -7.83 21.24
N PRO A 21 -0.24 -8.67 22.26
CA PRO A 21 0.51 -8.62 23.52
C PRO A 21 2.00 -8.89 23.27
N LYS A 22 2.88 -8.20 24.00
CA LYS A 22 4.34 -8.34 23.87
C LYS A 22 4.76 -9.80 24.13
N ARG A 23 5.18 -10.52 23.10
CA ARG A 23 5.79 -11.86 23.24
C ARG A 23 7.21 -11.69 23.82
N LYS A 24 7.56 -12.45 24.88
CA LYS A 24 8.91 -12.47 25.47
C LYS A 24 9.96 -12.67 24.35
N GLU A 25 10.94 -11.79 24.26
CA GLU A 25 11.95 -11.81 23.21
C GLU A 25 12.77 -13.11 23.26
N ARG A 26 12.91 -13.79 22.11
CA ARG A 26 13.93 -14.82 21.93
C ARG A 26 15.14 -14.16 21.26
N ASN A 27 16.28 -14.21 21.94
CA ASN A 27 17.58 -13.76 21.46
C ASN A 27 18.03 -14.63 20.28
N VAL A 28 17.88 -14.12 19.06
CA VAL A 28 18.61 -14.61 17.87
C VAL A 28 19.03 -13.37 17.08
N ARG A 29 20.02 -12.65 17.61
CA ARG A 29 20.78 -11.64 16.87
C ARG A 29 22.11 -12.27 16.47
N ASP A 30 22.63 -11.86 15.31
CA ASP A 30 23.99 -12.07 14.80
C ASP A 30 24.18 -13.20 13.79
N LEU A 31 23.79 -12.99 12.52
CA LEU A 31 24.42 -13.72 11.39
C LEU A 31 24.54 -12.94 10.05
N PHE A 32 24.08 -11.69 9.90
CA PHE A 32 24.25 -10.94 8.63
C PHE A 32 24.55 -9.44 8.84
N PRO A 33 25.49 -8.84 8.08
CA PRO A 33 25.77 -7.41 8.13
C PRO A 33 24.60 -6.58 7.62
N ARG A 34 24.39 -5.41 8.22
CA ARG A 34 23.23 -4.52 7.98
C ARG A 34 23.45 -3.65 6.74
N SER A 35 22.41 -3.49 5.91
CA SER A 35 22.36 -2.45 4.88
C SER A 35 22.14 -1.07 5.53
N PRO A 36 22.89 -0.02 5.14
CA PRO A 36 22.76 1.33 5.70
C PRO A 36 21.44 2.04 5.36
N TYR A 37 20.64 1.48 4.45
CA TYR A 37 19.33 2.01 4.03
C TYR A 37 18.14 1.23 4.60
N SER A 38 18.41 0.19 5.40
CA SER A 38 17.40 -0.60 6.09
C SER A 38 17.37 -0.19 7.55
N THR A 39 16.54 0.79 7.90
CA THR A 39 15.95 0.73 9.24
C THR A 39 14.98 -0.44 9.18
N ARG A 40 15.28 -1.54 9.89
CA ARG A 40 14.19 -2.35 10.45
C ARG A 40 13.53 -1.45 11.49
N ALA A 41 12.83 -0.41 11.02
CA ALA A 41 11.86 0.30 11.82
C ALA A 41 10.90 -0.79 12.30
N ASP A 42 10.65 -0.73 13.59
CA ASP A 42 9.98 -1.74 14.37
C ASP A 42 8.87 -2.45 13.59
N ARG A 43 8.84 -3.78 13.64
CA ARG A 43 7.53 -4.45 13.58
C ARG A 43 6.73 -3.79 14.69
N ASP A 44 5.81 -2.91 14.35
CA ASP A 44 5.16 -1.99 15.29
C ASP A 44 4.19 -2.77 16.18
N ARG A 45 4.79 -3.46 17.14
CA ARG A 45 4.14 -4.36 18.09
C ARG A 45 3.33 -3.50 19.03
N GLY A 46 2.04 -3.38 18.76
CA GLY A 46 1.07 -2.74 19.66
C GLY A 46 0.19 -1.67 19.00
N ARG A 47 0.38 -1.36 17.72
CA ARG A 47 -0.55 -0.48 17.00
C ARG A 47 -1.88 -1.20 16.76
N ASN A 48 -2.95 -0.46 16.96
CA ASN A 48 -4.31 -0.88 16.66
C ASN A 48 -4.75 -0.14 15.38
N TYR A 49 -5.26 -0.89 14.42
CA TYR A 49 -5.61 -0.36 13.11
C TYR A 49 -6.71 0.73 13.17
N LEU A 50 -7.77 0.48 13.93
CA LEU A 50 -8.87 1.44 14.13
C LEU A 50 -8.38 2.72 14.80
N GLN A 51 -7.38 2.63 15.70
CA GLN A 51 -6.75 3.82 16.29
C GLN A 51 -5.91 4.60 15.27
N LEU A 52 -5.32 3.95 14.27
CA LEU A 52 -4.59 4.64 13.20
C LEU A 52 -5.55 5.45 12.33
N ILE A 53 -6.67 4.85 11.95
CA ILE A 53 -7.75 5.51 11.19
C ILE A 53 -8.33 6.68 11.97
N ALA A 54 -8.70 6.47 13.23
CA ALA A 54 -9.34 7.50 14.06
C ALA A 54 -8.46 8.73 14.34
N ARG A 55 -7.17 8.68 14.00
CA ARG A 55 -6.18 9.75 14.22
C ARG A 55 -5.92 10.60 12.99
N SER A 56 -6.66 10.43 11.89
CA SER A 56 -6.64 11.30 10.71
C SER A 56 -8.06 11.67 10.28
N THR A 57 -8.23 12.72 9.47
CA THR A 57 -9.57 13.07 8.94
C THR A 57 -10.01 12.05 7.89
N TYR A 58 -9.09 11.72 6.98
CA TYR A 58 -9.24 10.69 5.95
C TYR A 58 -8.14 9.64 6.11
N SER A 59 -8.40 8.42 5.68
CA SER A 59 -7.39 7.38 5.65
C SER A 59 -7.53 6.44 4.46
N ILE A 60 -6.40 5.94 3.97
CA ILE A 60 -6.29 5.02 2.84
C ILE A 60 -5.45 3.82 3.29
N GLN A 61 -6.03 2.63 3.23
CA GLN A 61 -5.32 1.36 3.40
C GLN A 61 -4.77 0.87 2.06
N VAL A 62 -3.48 0.56 2.04
CA VAL A 62 -2.77 0.17 0.81
C VAL A 62 -2.62 -1.35 0.73
N GLY A 63 -3.77 -2.04 0.61
CA GLY A 63 -3.88 -3.49 0.46
C GLY A 63 -3.62 -4.30 1.72
N ASP A 64 -3.85 -5.59 1.58
CA ASP A 64 -3.70 -6.60 2.62
C ASP A 64 -4.37 -6.19 3.93
N LEU A 65 -5.62 -5.75 3.85
CA LEU A 65 -6.41 -5.46 5.06
C LEU A 65 -6.71 -6.78 5.79
N GLY A 66 -7.03 -7.82 5.03
CA GLY A 66 -7.26 -9.18 5.52
C GLY A 66 -8.42 -9.85 4.78
N LEU A 67 -8.96 -10.93 5.36
CA LEU A 67 -10.03 -11.71 4.72
C LEU A 67 -11.43 -11.41 5.28
N ASP A 68 -11.48 -10.70 6.41
CA ASP A 68 -12.66 -10.35 7.17
C ASP A 68 -12.64 -8.84 7.45
N TYR A 69 -13.75 -8.18 7.11
CA TYR A 69 -13.92 -6.74 7.15
C TYR A 69 -14.98 -6.28 8.16
N ASP A 70 -15.50 -7.17 9.01
CA ASP A 70 -16.53 -6.84 10.00
C ASP A 70 -16.09 -5.72 10.96
N HIS A 71 -14.80 -5.60 11.20
CA HIS A 71 -14.22 -4.53 12.01
C HIS A 71 -14.39 -3.12 11.42
N LEU A 72 -14.82 -2.99 10.16
CA LEU A 72 -15.14 -1.73 9.50
C LEU A 72 -16.64 -1.37 9.60
N CYS A 73 -17.49 -2.18 10.25
CA CYS A 73 -18.94 -1.95 10.27
C CYS A 73 -19.35 -0.57 10.82
N ASP A 74 -18.58 -0.02 11.75
CA ASP A 74 -18.78 1.30 12.35
C ASP A 74 -17.86 2.39 11.76
N VAL A 75 -17.11 2.07 10.70
CA VAL A 75 -16.22 3.01 10.02
C VAL A 75 -16.95 3.57 8.80
N ASP A 76 -17.03 4.89 8.67
CA ASP A 76 -17.67 5.51 7.51
C ASP A 76 -16.76 5.37 6.27
N PRO A 77 -17.22 4.71 5.19
CA PRO A 77 -16.44 4.57 3.98
C PRO A 77 -16.10 5.92 3.32
N ALA A 78 -16.88 6.98 3.54
CA ALA A 78 -16.55 8.32 3.04
C ALA A 78 -15.21 8.86 3.56
N PHE A 79 -14.76 8.41 4.73
CA PHE A 79 -13.53 8.87 5.39
C PHE A 79 -12.43 7.80 5.46
N HIS A 80 -12.74 6.56 5.08
CA HIS A 80 -11.78 5.45 5.06
C HIS A 80 -11.91 4.61 3.80
N ARG A 81 -10.85 4.58 3.00
CA ARG A 81 -10.79 3.83 1.74
C ARG A 81 -9.73 2.73 1.76
N VAL A 82 -9.94 1.71 0.96
CA VAL A 82 -9.04 0.57 0.82
C VAL A 82 -8.73 0.33 -0.66
N ILE A 83 -7.46 0.15 -0.99
CA ILE A 83 -7.02 -0.42 -2.26
C ILE A 83 -6.76 -1.90 -1.98
N ALA A 84 -7.33 -2.83 -2.75
CA ALA A 84 -7.15 -4.26 -2.45
C ALA A 84 -5.72 -4.74 -2.75
N GLY A 85 -5.20 -5.61 -1.88
CA GLY A 85 -3.95 -6.33 -2.05
C GLY A 85 -4.16 -7.80 -2.43
N ASN A 86 -3.10 -8.60 -2.37
CA ASN A 86 -3.15 -10.03 -2.70
C ASN A 86 -3.67 -10.90 -1.54
N HIS A 87 -3.69 -10.38 -0.32
CA HIS A 87 -4.27 -11.03 0.85
C HIS A 87 -5.65 -10.48 1.25
N ASP A 88 -6.35 -9.87 0.30
CA ASP A 88 -7.74 -9.43 0.46
C ASP A 88 -8.74 -10.41 -0.18
N ASN A 89 -9.93 -10.52 0.42
CA ASN A 89 -11.02 -11.36 -0.07
C ASN A 89 -11.80 -10.63 -1.17
N LEU A 90 -11.39 -10.84 -2.42
CA LEU A 90 -11.99 -10.18 -3.60
C LEU A 90 -13.46 -10.54 -3.85
N THR A 91 -13.94 -11.65 -3.27
CA THR A 91 -15.36 -12.04 -3.36
C THR A 91 -16.26 -11.38 -2.31
N ASN A 92 -15.67 -10.67 -1.34
CA ASN A 92 -16.40 -10.05 -0.22
C ASN A 92 -15.94 -8.61 0.06
N LEU A 93 -15.67 -7.84 -0.99
CA LEU A 93 -15.28 -6.44 -0.84
C LEU A 93 -16.45 -5.58 -0.33
N THR A 94 -16.18 -4.70 0.63
CA THR A 94 -17.16 -3.75 1.19
C THR A 94 -17.13 -2.41 0.44
N SER A 95 -18.02 -1.47 0.80
CA SER A 95 -18.03 -0.10 0.24
C SER A 95 -16.78 0.74 0.55
N HIS A 96 -15.86 0.23 1.37
CA HIS A 96 -14.57 0.87 1.62
C HIS A 96 -13.60 0.71 0.45
N PHE A 97 -13.76 -0.34 -0.37
CA PHE A 97 -12.83 -0.63 -1.44
C PHE A 97 -13.05 0.28 -2.65
N LEU A 98 -11.97 0.82 -3.20
CA LEU A 98 -12.02 1.74 -4.34
C LEU A 98 -12.28 1.04 -5.68
N GLY A 99 -12.12 -0.29 -5.76
CA GLY A 99 -12.25 -1.09 -6.98
C GLY A 99 -10.90 -1.49 -7.56
N ASP A 100 -10.86 -1.73 -8.88
CA ASP A 100 -9.68 -2.24 -9.57
C ASP A 100 -8.60 -1.17 -9.81
N PHE A 101 -9.01 -0.04 -10.37
CA PHE A 101 -8.16 1.11 -10.66
C PHE A 101 -9.01 2.36 -10.91
N GLY A 102 -8.40 3.54 -10.85
CA GLY A 102 -9.09 4.80 -11.13
C GLY A 102 -8.43 6.01 -10.50
N VAL A 103 -9.13 7.14 -10.57
CA VAL A 103 -8.78 8.36 -9.83
C VAL A 103 -9.68 8.48 -8.61
N HIS A 104 -9.09 8.81 -7.47
CA HIS A 104 -9.83 9.17 -6.26
C HIS A 104 -9.40 10.55 -5.77
N SER A 105 -10.36 11.29 -5.22
CA SER A 105 -10.18 12.67 -4.77
C SER A 105 -10.66 12.83 -3.34
N ILE A 106 -9.81 13.38 -2.48
CA ILE A 106 -10.14 13.74 -1.10
C ILE A 106 -10.17 15.27 -1.00
N PRO A 107 -11.20 15.90 -0.40
CA PRO A 107 -11.25 17.35 -0.30
C PRO A 107 -10.15 17.89 0.63
N LEU A 108 -9.50 18.97 0.20
CA LEU A 108 -8.51 19.73 0.97
C LEU A 108 -9.07 21.10 1.37
N GLN A 109 -8.33 21.85 2.20
CA GLN A 109 -8.67 23.24 2.49
C GLN A 109 -8.72 24.09 1.20
N SER A 110 -7.82 23.80 0.26
CA SER A 110 -7.78 24.40 -1.07
C SER A 110 -7.66 23.31 -2.14
N GLY A 111 -8.77 23.00 -2.81
CA GLY A 111 -8.82 22.03 -3.90
C GLY A 111 -9.03 20.59 -3.43
N SER A 112 -8.34 19.64 -4.08
CA SER A 112 -8.45 18.22 -3.82
C SER A 112 -7.08 17.55 -3.79
N PHE A 113 -6.99 16.48 -3.01
CA PHE A 113 -5.91 15.52 -3.02
C PHE A 113 -6.27 14.39 -3.98
N ASP A 114 -5.78 14.51 -5.21
CA ASP A 114 -6.07 13.55 -6.27
C ASP A 114 -4.94 12.53 -6.40
N PHE A 115 -5.30 11.26 -6.46
CA PHE A 115 -4.36 10.18 -6.72
C PHE A 115 -4.96 9.15 -7.66
N PHE A 116 -4.09 8.53 -8.47
CA PHE A 116 -4.44 7.34 -9.21
C PHE A 116 -4.17 6.11 -8.35
N PHE A 117 -5.05 5.12 -8.41
CA PHE A 117 -4.85 3.86 -7.73
C PHE A 117 -4.95 2.67 -8.67
N ILE A 118 -4.20 1.62 -8.34
CA ILE A 118 -4.25 0.30 -8.98
C ILE A 118 -4.14 -0.74 -7.86
N ARG A 119 -5.07 -1.68 -7.81
CA ARG A 119 -5.05 -2.79 -6.87
C ARG A 119 -4.11 -3.92 -7.31
N GLY A 120 -3.90 -4.86 -6.41
CA GLY A 120 -3.34 -6.16 -6.73
C GLY A 120 -1.84 -6.27 -6.46
N ALA A 121 -1.43 -7.52 -6.27
CA ALA A 121 -0.06 -8.02 -6.21
C ALA A 121 -0.16 -9.54 -6.41
N GLN A 122 0.98 -10.21 -6.57
CA GLN A 122 1.01 -11.67 -6.63
C GLN A 122 1.28 -12.27 -5.25
N SER A 123 0.45 -13.24 -4.86
CA SER A 123 0.73 -14.04 -3.67
C SER A 123 1.95 -14.93 -3.88
N LEU A 124 2.80 -15.02 -2.85
CA LEU A 124 3.90 -15.98 -2.82
C LEU A 124 3.41 -17.35 -2.36
N HIS A 125 4.03 -18.41 -2.87
CA HIS A 125 3.74 -19.80 -2.48
C HIS A 125 2.27 -20.20 -2.67
N ILE A 126 1.69 -19.84 -3.82
CA ILE A 126 0.30 -20.17 -4.20
C ILE A 126 0.03 -21.68 -4.08
N ASP A 127 1.05 -22.53 -4.27
CA ASP A 127 1.01 -23.99 -4.08
C ASP A 127 0.57 -24.42 -2.67
N ARG A 128 0.64 -23.51 -1.69
CA ARG A 128 0.26 -23.73 -0.29
C ARG A 128 -1.06 -23.07 0.09
N LEU A 129 -1.71 -22.39 -0.85
CA LEU A 129 -2.96 -21.68 -0.65
C LEU A 129 -4.14 -22.46 -1.24
N THR A 130 -5.35 -22.12 -0.82
CA THR A 130 -6.61 -22.71 -1.28
C THR A 130 -7.46 -21.62 -1.92
N ALA A 131 -7.75 -21.80 -3.22
CA ALA A 131 -8.55 -20.87 -3.99
C ALA A 131 -9.93 -20.65 -3.36
N GLY A 132 -10.34 -19.38 -3.24
CA GLY A 132 -11.60 -18.96 -2.64
C GLY A 132 -11.63 -19.01 -1.10
N VAL A 133 -10.53 -19.39 -0.45
CA VAL A 133 -10.44 -19.43 1.02
C VAL A 133 -9.41 -18.43 1.53
N ASN A 134 -8.17 -18.51 1.04
CA ASN A 134 -7.07 -17.64 1.44
C ASN A 134 -6.20 -17.20 0.25
N TRP A 135 -6.72 -17.38 -0.96
CA TRP A 135 -6.15 -16.94 -2.21
C TRP A 135 -7.24 -16.79 -3.27
N TRP A 136 -7.10 -15.78 -4.11
CA TRP A 136 -8.03 -15.46 -5.18
C TRP A 136 -7.26 -15.41 -6.50
N PRO A 137 -7.62 -16.24 -7.51
CA PRO A 137 -6.92 -16.26 -8.80
C PRO A 137 -6.94 -14.91 -9.55
N ASP A 138 -7.86 -14.02 -9.18
CA ASP A 138 -8.03 -12.66 -9.69
C ASP A 138 -7.36 -11.58 -8.80
N GLU A 139 -6.43 -11.97 -7.91
CA GLU A 139 -5.59 -11.05 -7.11
C GLU A 139 -4.83 -10.03 -7.99
N GLU A 140 -4.44 -10.45 -9.19
CA GLU A 140 -3.88 -9.59 -10.23
C GLU A 140 -4.94 -9.27 -11.30
N LEU A 141 -4.88 -8.07 -11.87
CA LEU A 141 -5.80 -7.67 -12.95
C LEU A 141 -5.71 -8.61 -14.17
N THR A 142 -6.84 -8.86 -14.82
CA THR A 142 -6.89 -9.54 -16.12
C THR A 142 -6.25 -8.68 -17.21
N GLU A 143 -5.86 -9.27 -18.34
CA GLU A 143 -5.29 -8.52 -19.47
C GLU A 143 -6.22 -7.40 -19.97
N THR A 144 -7.53 -7.65 -20.01
CA THR A 144 -8.52 -6.62 -20.37
C THR A 144 -8.53 -5.46 -19.36
N GLN A 145 -8.47 -5.75 -18.06
CA GLN A 145 -8.37 -4.73 -17.01
C GLN A 145 -7.03 -3.99 -17.06
N VAL A 146 -5.93 -4.69 -17.34
CA VAL A 146 -4.58 -4.10 -17.52
C VAL A 146 -4.61 -3.08 -18.65
N ASN A 147 -5.15 -3.43 -19.81
CA ASN A 147 -5.26 -2.51 -20.95
C ASN A 147 -6.13 -1.29 -20.62
N ALA A 148 -7.24 -1.49 -19.91
CA ALA A 148 -8.11 -0.39 -19.47
C ALA A 148 -7.42 0.51 -18.45
N ALA A 149 -6.68 -0.06 -17.49
CA ALA A 149 -5.91 0.69 -16.50
C ALA A 149 -4.83 1.54 -17.16
N MET A 150 -4.06 0.97 -18.10
CA MET A 150 -3.03 1.70 -18.84
C MET A 150 -3.63 2.86 -19.67
N ALA A 151 -4.72 2.62 -20.39
CA ALA A 151 -5.38 3.66 -21.17
C ALA A 151 -5.89 4.80 -20.27
N HIS A 152 -6.46 4.47 -19.10
CA HIS A 152 -6.92 5.48 -18.16
C HIS A 152 -5.76 6.26 -17.53
N TYR A 153 -4.68 5.56 -17.15
CA TYR A 153 -3.47 6.16 -16.61
C TYR A 153 -2.83 7.15 -17.60
N ASP A 154 -2.71 6.77 -18.88
CA ASP A 154 -2.19 7.67 -19.93
C ASP A 154 -3.04 8.92 -20.10
N SER A 155 -4.36 8.78 -20.00
CA SER A 155 -5.28 9.92 -20.16
C SER A 155 -5.18 10.91 -19.01
N VAL A 156 -4.95 10.43 -17.79
CA VAL A 156 -4.94 11.26 -16.56
C VAL A 156 -3.56 11.82 -16.27
N ARG A 157 -2.49 11.06 -16.55
CA ARG A 157 -1.08 11.40 -16.22
C ARG A 157 -0.93 11.91 -14.77
N PRO A 158 -1.20 11.05 -13.79
CA PRO A 158 -1.34 11.45 -12.39
C PRO A 158 -0.02 11.91 -11.78
N ARG A 159 -0.08 12.91 -10.89
CA ARG A 159 1.09 13.36 -10.12
C ARG A 159 1.40 12.48 -8.91
N LEU A 160 0.39 11.77 -8.40
CA LEU A 160 0.48 10.86 -7.26
C LEU A 160 -0.18 9.53 -7.62
N VAL A 161 0.54 8.45 -7.35
CA VAL A 161 0.03 7.08 -7.48
C VAL A 161 0.06 6.39 -6.13
N ILE A 162 -1.01 5.66 -5.80
CA ILE A 162 -1.08 4.80 -4.63
C ILE A 162 -1.48 3.38 -5.10
N SER A 163 -0.64 2.39 -4.86
CA SER A 163 -0.89 1.00 -5.30
C SER A 163 -0.49 0.01 -4.21
N HIS A 164 -1.00 -1.22 -4.25
CA HIS A 164 -0.55 -2.20 -3.26
C HIS A 164 0.91 -2.62 -3.48
N ASP A 165 1.28 -2.95 -4.73
CA ASP A 165 2.66 -3.29 -5.13
C ASP A 165 3.37 -2.12 -5.83
N CYS A 166 4.59 -2.33 -6.33
CA CYS A 166 5.40 -1.34 -7.04
C CYS A 166 5.88 -1.81 -8.44
N PRO A 167 6.41 -0.88 -9.28
CA PRO A 167 7.03 -1.21 -10.55
C PRO A 167 8.17 -2.23 -10.43
N THR A 168 8.33 -3.08 -11.44
CA THR A 168 9.35 -4.14 -11.50
C THR A 168 10.75 -3.68 -11.09
N GLU A 169 11.21 -2.53 -11.58
CA GLU A 169 12.56 -2.04 -11.26
C GLU A 169 12.72 -1.69 -9.77
N ILE A 170 11.63 -1.24 -9.14
CA ILE A 170 11.59 -0.86 -7.72
C ILE A 170 11.58 -2.09 -6.82
N VAL A 171 10.94 -3.19 -7.25
CA VAL A 171 10.91 -4.47 -6.51
C VAL A 171 12.33 -4.89 -6.11
N SER A 172 13.29 -4.80 -7.04
CA SER A 172 14.68 -5.20 -6.78
C SER A 172 15.38 -4.37 -5.68
N LEU A 173 14.94 -3.13 -5.48
CA LEU A 173 15.51 -2.19 -4.51
C LEU A 173 14.87 -2.34 -3.13
N VAL A 174 13.57 -2.66 -3.09
CA VAL A 174 12.78 -2.74 -1.86
C VAL A 174 12.64 -4.16 -1.32
N ALA A 175 12.72 -5.20 -2.15
CA ALA A 175 12.52 -6.57 -1.73
C ALA A 175 13.59 -7.05 -0.73
N SER A 176 13.18 -7.93 0.19
CA SER A 176 14.08 -8.55 1.18
C SER A 176 14.72 -9.85 0.71
N ILE A 177 14.26 -10.38 -0.42
CA ILE A 177 14.65 -11.66 -0.98
C ILE A 177 15.24 -11.34 -2.35
N ALA A 178 16.28 -12.07 -2.75
CA ALA A 178 16.78 -12.00 -4.12
C ALA A 178 15.61 -12.24 -5.07
N VAL A 179 15.30 -11.27 -5.92
CA VAL A 179 14.28 -11.40 -6.97
C VAL A 179 14.83 -12.40 -7.97
N THR A 180 14.53 -13.68 -7.77
CA THR A 180 14.93 -14.77 -8.67
C THR A 180 13.78 -15.23 -9.57
N SER A 181 12.61 -14.61 -9.43
CA SER A 181 11.42 -14.90 -10.21
C SER A 181 11.17 -13.80 -11.24
N GLU A 182 10.48 -14.18 -12.32
CA GLU A 182 9.90 -13.23 -13.25
C GLU A 182 8.99 -12.24 -12.50
N PRO A 183 8.89 -10.98 -12.98
CA PRO A 183 7.98 -10.01 -12.41
C PRO A 183 6.54 -10.51 -12.47
N SER A 184 5.74 -10.17 -11.46
CA SER A 184 4.29 -10.44 -11.52
C SER A 184 3.63 -9.58 -12.59
N ARG A 185 2.40 -9.94 -12.99
CA ARG A 185 1.63 -9.14 -13.94
C ARG A 185 1.34 -7.75 -13.37
N SER A 186 1.09 -7.67 -12.06
CA SER A 186 0.95 -6.42 -11.32
C SER A 186 2.22 -5.58 -11.44
N ASN A 187 3.41 -6.14 -11.21
CA ASN A 187 4.67 -5.39 -11.34
C ASN A 187 4.89 -4.91 -12.78
N SER A 188 4.62 -5.77 -13.78
CA SER A 188 4.74 -5.40 -15.20
C SER A 188 3.77 -4.29 -15.61
N LEU A 189 2.51 -4.33 -15.12
CA LEU A 189 1.55 -3.25 -15.33
C LEU A 189 2.05 -1.94 -14.72
N LEU A 190 2.48 -1.97 -13.46
CA LEU A 190 2.95 -0.78 -12.75
C LEU A 190 4.23 -0.21 -13.40
N GLN A 191 5.13 -1.06 -13.90
CA GLN A 191 6.28 -0.63 -14.69
C GLN A 191 5.83 0.05 -15.99
N SER A 192 4.86 -0.53 -16.71
CA SER A 192 4.35 0.05 -17.95
C SER A 192 3.72 1.43 -17.72
N CYS A 193 2.97 1.60 -16.63
CA CYS A 193 2.45 2.91 -16.21
C CYS A 193 3.59 3.90 -15.91
N PHE A 194 4.61 3.46 -15.18
CA PHE A 194 5.76 4.30 -14.84
C PHE A 194 6.54 4.77 -16.08
N ASP A 195 6.83 3.86 -17.00
CA ASP A 195 7.55 4.14 -18.25
C ASP A 195 6.79 5.13 -19.14
N MET A 196 5.45 5.01 -19.15
CA MET A 196 4.55 5.90 -19.89
C MET A 196 4.45 7.30 -19.28
N HIS A 197 4.33 7.37 -17.95
CA HIS A 197 4.33 8.61 -17.20
C HIS A 197 4.80 8.39 -15.75
N ALA A 198 5.98 8.92 -15.45
CA ALA A 198 6.53 8.94 -14.09
C ALA A 198 5.83 10.02 -13.23
N PRO A 199 5.10 9.64 -12.15
CA PRO A 199 4.45 10.58 -11.26
C PRO A 199 5.49 11.31 -10.38
N SER A 200 5.11 12.41 -9.73
CA SER A 200 5.99 13.06 -8.74
C SER A 200 6.21 12.22 -7.47
N MET A 201 5.21 11.40 -7.12
CA MET A 201 5.25 10.52 -5.95
C MET A 201 4.49 9.24 -6.21
N TRP A 202 5.01 8.12 -5.69
CA TRP A 202 4.40 6.81 -5.76
C TRP A 202 4.48 6.12 -4.40
N ILE A 203 3.33 5.86 -3.80
CA ILE A 203 3.22 5.25 -2.46
C ILE A 203 2.67 3.83 -2.59
N PHE A 204 3.31 2.87 -1.93
CA PHE A 204 2.93 1.46 -2.05
C PHE A 204 3.12 0.65 -0.76
N GLY A 205 2.54 -0.55 -0.71
CA GLY A 205 2.61 -1.49 0.40
C GLY A 205 3.39 -2.76 0.03
N HIS A 206 2.83 -3.93 0.36
CA HIS A 206 3.21 -5.30 -0.05
C HIS A 206 4.57 -5.82 0.44
N HIS A 207 5.61 -4.97 0.52
CA HIS A 207 6.97 -5.38 0.91
C HIS A 207 7.26 -5.23 2.41
N HIS A 208 6.29 -4.75 3.19
CA HIS A 208 6.32 -4.66 4.66
C HIS A 208 7.54 -3.87 5.20
N ARG A 209 7.97 -2.83 4.47
CA ARG A 209 9.15 -2.03 4.79
C ARG A 209 8.79 -0.55 4.79
N ASN A 210 9.28 0.19 5.78
CA ASN A 210 9.33 1.64 5.68
C ASN A 210 10.57 1.99 4.85
N TRP A 211 10.35 2.32 3.59
CA TRP A 211 11.43 2.55 2.63
C TRP A 211 11.07 3.71 1.72
N SER A 212 12.07 4.48 1.31
CA SER A 212 11.89 5.59 0.39
C SER A 212 13.07 5.68 -0.56
N PHE A 213 12.80 6.08 -1.80
CA PHE A 213 13.82 6.23 -2.83
C PHE A 213 13.48 7.35 -3.80
N HIS A 214 14.47 8.19 -4.08
CA HIS A 214 14.36 9.24 -5.09
C HIS A 214 14.91 8.73 -6.42
N HIS A 215 14.02 8.43 -7.36
CA HIS A 215 14.38 7.92 -8.67
C HIS A 215 14.89 9.03 -9.59
N GLN A 216 15.75 8.71 -10.56
CA GLN A 216 16.35 9.67 -11.49
C GLN A 216 15.34 10.39 -12.40
N SER A 217 14.14 9.82 -12.57
CA SER A 217 13.01 10.44 -13.27
C SER A 217 12.35 11.59 -12.48
N GLY A 218 12.74 11.80 -11.21
CA GLY A 218 12.14 12.76 -10.29
C GLY A 218 11.00 12.18 -9.42
N THR A 219 10.66 10.89 -9.59
CA THR A 219 9.65 10.22 -8.77
C THR A 219 10.17 9.87 -7.38
N ASN A 220 9.41 10.22 -6.36
CA ASN A 220 9.65 9.77 -4.99
C ASN A 220 8.84 8.50 -4.71
N PHE A 221 9.52 7.38 -4.59
CA PHE A 221 8.92 6.11 -4.18
C PHE A 221 8.90 5.99 -2.66
N VAL A 222 7.77 5.54 -2.10
CA VAL A 222 7.60 5.32 -0.66
C VAL A 222 6.88 3.99 -0.44
N CYS A 223 7.57 3.02 0.15
CA CYS A 223 6.94 1.80 0.67
C CYS A 223 6.52 2.06 2.13
N VAL A 224 5.26 1.79 2.43
CA VAL A 224 4.68 1.88 3.78
C VAL A 224 4.61 0.48 4.35
N GLY A 225 5.36 0.22 5.42
CA GLY A 225 5.40 -1.08 6.06
C GLY A 225 4.12 -1.43 6.82
N GLN A 226 4.08 -2.67 7.30
CA GLN A 226 2.93 -3.19 8.05
C GLN A 226 2.59 -2.33 9.27
N LEU A 227 1.35 -1.81 9.34
CA LEU A 227 0.85 -0.87 10.36
C LEU A 227 1.66 0.43 10.50
N ALA A 228 2.57 0.70 9.57
CA ALA A 228 3.19 2.01 9.41
C ALA A 228 2.26 2.93 8.65
N TYR A 229 2.56 4.22 8.67
CA TYR A 229 1.76 5.20 7.95
C TYR A 229 2.58 6.35 7.39
N PHE A 230 2.00 7.01 6.38
CA PHE A 230 2.52 8.23 5.76
C PHE A 230 1.41 9.29 5.76
N ASP A 231 1.72 10.47 6.31
CA ASP A 231 0.73 11.50 6.64
C ASP A 231 0.86 12.72 5.72
N PHE A 232 -0.28 13.32 5.38
CA PHE A 232 -0.39 14.61 4.70
C PHE A 232 -1.23 15.58 5.52
N ASP A 233 -0.92 16.88 5.40
CA ASP A 233 -1.71 17.95 5.99
C ASP A 233 -2.93 18.33 5.12
N ASP A 234 -3.70 19.33 5.57
CA ASP A 234 -4.91 19.82 4.91
C ASP A 234 -4.63 20.66 3.64
N LEU A 235 -3.36 20.90 3.33
CA LEU A 235 -2.88 21.46 2.07
C LEU A 235 -2.37 20.38 1.11
N GLY A 236 -2.42 19.10 1.51
CA GLY A 236 -1.94 17.97 0.71
C GLY A 236 -0.41 17.84 0.70
N LEU A 237 0.28 18.49 1.64
CA LEU A 237 1.74 18.41 1.76
C LEU A 237 2.14 17.25 2.69
N PRO A 238 3.17 16.47 2.34
CA PRO A 238 3.69 15.42 3.22
C PRO A 238 4.15 16.00 4.56
N MET A 239 3.66 15.45 5.67
CA MET A 239 4.01 15.96 7.00
C MET A 239 5.39 15.48 7.47
N PHE A 240 5.91 14.35 6.96
CA PHE A 240 7.28 13.84 7.20
C PHE A 240 7.73 12.88 6.09
N GLY A 241 9.01 12.89 5.70
CA GLY A 241 9.54 12.18 4.53
C GLY A 241 9.82 10.68 4.65
N VAL A 242 9.56 10.05 5.80
CA VAL A 242 9.71 8.59 5.99
C VAL A 242 8.47 8.06 6.73
N PRO A 243 7.90 6.92 6.32
CA PRO A 243 6.79 6.30 7.03
C PRO A 243 7.13 6.01 8.49
N ARG A 244 6.17 6.29 9.37
CA ARG A 244 6.32 6.21 10.83
C ARG A 244 5.75 4.93 11.40
#